data_AF-A0A1V4RDT3-F1
#
_entry.id   AF-A0A1V4RDT3-F1
#
_cell.length_a   1.000
_cell.length_b   1.000
_cell.length_c   1.000
_cell.angle_alpha   90.00
_cell.angle_beta   90.00
_cell.angle_gamma   90.00
#
_symmetry.space_group_name_H-M   'P 1'
#
loop_
_entity.id
_entity.type
_entity.pdbx_description
1 polymer ?
#
loop_
_entity_poly.entity_id
_entity_poly.type
_entity_poly.pdbx_seq_one_letter_code
_entity_poly.pdbx_strand_id
1 'polypeptide(L)'
;MGVPQDRERLIMIGMKRSLLKKCLGRKIDVSERGWFTWPFKPEYKNVKKDFEWPSMIKYGSKPRKPKDIPEELTVYYWINSKKLPNKIQNQNDTFKAKSKKFHSIKEGDTKRKSFKRLHRYRFSPTVCYGHNEVHLHPWKPRRLSVREAMRIQGIPDTYVLPEDATLSSKFAIVSNGVPVPLAQQVAKKLYTFFKKGRIV
;
A
#
# COMPACT_ATOMS: atom_id res chain seq x y z
N MET A 1 5.90 8.62 -1.44
CA MET A 1 6.67 7.42 -1.86
C MET A 1 6.04 6.18 -1.28
N GLY A 2 5.41 5.37 -2.11
CA GLY A 2 4.61 4.24 -1.65
C GLY A 2 3.41 4.06 -2.55
N VAL A 3 2.77 2.89 -2.51
CA VAL A 3 1.41 2.75 -3.03
C VAL A 3 0.56 3.81 -2.33
N PRO A 4 -0.25 4.60 -3.05
CA PRO A 4 -0.98 5.70 -2.43
C PRO A 4 -2.01 5.09 -1.49
N GLN A 5 -1.70 5.16 -0.21
CA GLN A 5 -2.52 4.70 0.89
C GLN A 5 -2.83 5.86 1.81
N ASP A 6 -4.06 5.89 2.29
CA ASP A 6 -4.59 6.96 3.15
C ASP A 6 -4.20 6.77 4.62
N ARG A 7 -2.89 6.82 4.93
CA ARG A 7 -2.36 6.73 6.31
C ARG A 7 -1.02 7.41 6.46
N GLU A 8 -0.93 8.27 7.46
CA GLU A 8 0.34 8.79 7.97
C GLU A 8 1.08 7.70 8.75
N ARG A 9 2.39 7.61 8.53
CA ARG A 9 3.26 6.61 9.17
C ARG A 9 4.46 7.32 9.78
N LEU A 10 4.68 7.10 11.07
CA LEU A 10 5.93 7.45 11.74
C LEU A 10 6.91 6.29 11.56
N ILE A 11 8.11 6.59 11.05
CA ILE A 11 9.20 5.61 10.93
C ILE A 11 10.30 6.04 11.89
N MET A 12 10.68 5.13 12.79
CA MET A 12 11.77 5.33 13.74
C MET A 12 12.90 4.36 13.43
N ILE A 13 14.13 4.87 13.40
CA ILE A 13 15.34 4.07 13.15
C ILE A 13 16.33 4.38 14.25
N GLY A 14 16.63 3.37 15.07
CA GLY A 14 17.67 3.46 16.08
C GLY A 14 19.04 3.14 15.49
N MET A 15 20.07 3.91 15.87
CA MET A 15 21.45 3.66 15.45
C MET A 15 22.41 3.86 16.62
N LYS A 16 23.41 2.97 16.72
CA LYS A 16 24.49 3.11 17.71
C LYS A 16 25.29 4.39 17.43
N ARG A 17 25.59 5.16 18.48
CA ARG A 17 26.37 6.42 18.37
C ARG A 17 27.73 6.22 17.69
N SER A 18 28.38 5.08 17.91
CA SER A 18 29.65 4.73 17.26
C SER A 18 29.54 4.61 15.73
N LEU A 19 28.43 4.07 15.22
CA LEU A 19 28.17 3.96 13.78
C LEU A 19 27.83 5.33 13.18
N LEU A 20 27.03 6.14 13.88
CA LEU A 20 26.74 7.52 13.47
C LEU A 20 28.03 8.34 13.31
N LYS A 21 28.96 8.24 14.27
CA LYS A 21 30.26 8.91 14.20
C LYS A 21 31.05 8.48 12.97
N LYS A 22 31.05 7.20 12.63
CA LYS A 22 31.74 6.68 11.42
C LYS A 22 31.11 7.23 10.14
N CYS A 23 29.78 7.26 10.04
CA CYS A 23 29.07 7.76 8.86
C CYS A 23 29.19 9.28 8.65
N LEU A 24 29.17 10.05 9.74
CA LEU A 24 29.18 11.52 9.68
C LEU A 24 30.58 12.12 9.79
N GLY A 25 31.58 11.34 10.22
CA GLY A 25 32.93 11.83 10.54
C GLY A 25 33.01 12.69 11.81
N ARG A 26 31.88 12.92 12.50
CA ARG A 26 31.79 13.74 13.71
C ARG A 26 30.80 13.18 14.72
N LYS A 27 30.90 13.63 15.97
CA LYS A 27 29.86 13.39 16.97
C LYS A 27 28.62 14.21 16.61
N ILE A 28 27.46 13.68 16.96
CA ILE A 28 26.18 14.36 16.78
C ILE A 28 25.56 14.62 18.15
N ASP A 29 24.94 15.79 18.31
CA ASP A 29 24.16 16.09 19.49
C ASP A 29 22.75 15.47 19.40
N VAL A 30 22.14 15.15 20.54
CA VAL A 30 20.80 14.54 20.60
C VAL A 30 19.72 15.51 20.14
N SER A 31 19.93 16.82 20.28
CA SER A 31 19.03 17.88 19.80
C SER A 31 19.17 18.17 18.31
N GLU A 32 20.24 17.72 17.66
CA GLU A 32 20.48 18.01 16.25
C GLU A 32 19.42 17.36 15.34
N ARG A 33 18.93 18.10 14.35
CA ARG A 33 17.93 17.67 13.36
C ARG A 33 18.46 17.88 11.95
N GLY A 34 17.85 17.22 10.97
CA GLY A 34 18.16 17.42 9.55
C GLY A 34 19.48 16.79 9.06
N TRP A 35 20.24 16.13 9.93
CA TRP A 35 21.50 15.45 9.59
C TRP A 35 21.33 14.24 8.66
N PHE A 36 20.12 13.66 8.58
CA PHE A 36 19.77 12.60 7.65
C PHE A 36 18.76 13.09 6.63
N THR A 37 19.13 13.01 5.35
CA THR A 37 18.22 13.31 4.24
C THR A 37 17.28 12.13 4.00
N TRP A 38 16.10 12.20 4.61
CA TRP A 38 15.04 11.24 4.36
C TRP A 38 14.67 11.19 2.87
N PRO A 39 14.29 10.01 2.36
CA PRO A 39 13.89 9.92 0.97
C PRO A 39 12.64 10.80 0.78
N PHE A 40 12.66 11.63 -0.26
CA PHE A 40 11.56 12.50 -0.63
C PHE A 40 11.36 12.47 -2.15
N LYS A 41 10.11 12.35 -2.61
CA LYS A 41 9.74 12.52 -4.02
C LYS A 41 8.86 13.77 -4.15
N PRO A 42 9.39 14.89 -4.69
CA PRO A 42 8.67 16.14 -4.82
C PRO A 42 7.37 16.00 -5.61
N GLU A 43 7.40 15.20 -6.69
CA GLU A 43 6.28 14.87 -7.59
C GLU A 43 5.03 14.39 -6.87
N TYR A 44 5.18 13.84 -5.66
CA TYR A 44 4.10 13.19 -4.92
C TYR A 44 3.95 13.74 -3.50
N LYS A 45 4.26 15.03 -3.29
CA LYS A 45 4.11 15.68 -1.97
C LYS A 45 2.64 15.78 -1.55
N ASN A 46 1.75 16.17 -2.47
CA ASN A 46 0.37 16.51 -2.18
C ASN A 46 -0.64 15.73 -3.04
N VAL A 47 -0.30 14.49 -3.43
CA VAL A 47 -1.06 13.63 -4.37
C VAL A 47 -2.58 13.59 -4.16
N LYS A 48 -3.05 13.70 -2.92
CA LYS A 48 -4.49 13.72 -2.63
C LYS A 48 -5.21 14.99 -3.13
N LYS A 49 -4.48 16.11 -3.21
CA LYS A 49 -4.94 17.44 -3.66
C LYS A 49 -4.49 17.75 -5.09
N ASP A 50 -3.37 17.18 -5.53
CA ASP A 50 -2.77 17.47 -6.84
C ASP A 50 -3.58 16.90 -8.02
N PHE A 51 -4.49 15.96 -7.77
CA PHE A 51 -5.32 15.33 -8.80
C PHE A 51 -6.82 15.39 -8.46
N GLU A 52 -7.65 15.59 -9.49
CA GLU A 52 -9.10 15.45 -9.40
C GLU A 52 -9.51 13.98 -9.34
N TRP A 53 -9.48 13.42 -8.13
CA TRP A 53 -9.82 12.01 -7.92
C TRP A 53 -11.30 11.73 -8.20
N PRO A 54 -11.62 10.63 -8.91
CA PRO A 54 -13.01 10.26 -9.18
C PRO A 54 -13.85 10.08 -7.91
N SER A 55 -15.08 10.59 -7.98
CA SER A 55 -16.09 10.44 -6.94
C SER A 55 -16.73 9.05 -6.96
N MET A 56 -17.74 8.86 -6.11
CA MET A 56 -18.52 7.63 -6.08
C MET A 56 -19.33 7.46 -7.37
N ILE A 57 -19.36 6.23 -7.92
CA ILE A 57 -20.15 5.89 -9.11
C ILE A 57 -21.03 4.65 -8.84
N LYS A 58 -22.09 4.47 -9.63
CA LYS A 58 -22.97 3.30 -9.51
C LYS A 58 -22.17 2.01 -9.71
N TYR A 59 -22.42 1.00 -8.88
CA TYR A 59 -21.81 -0.33 -9.05
C TYR A 59 -22.12 -0.90 -10.44
N GLY A 60 -21.15 -1.57 -11.05
CA GLY A 60 -21.25 -2.13 -12.41
C GLY A 60 -20.97 -1.13 -13.54
N SER A 61 -20.78 0.16 -13.22
CA SER A 61 -20.38 1.16 -14.23
C SER A 61 -19.01 0.84 -14.84
N LYS A 62 -18.81 1.30 -16.08
CA LYS A 62 -17.54 1.21 -16.82
C LYS A 62 -16.95 2.62 -17.02
N PRO A 63 -16.47 3.29 -15.96
CA PRO A 63 -15.88 4.62 -16.10
C PRO A 63 -14.63 4.57 -16.99
N ARG A 64 -14.30 5.68 -17.65
CA ARG A 64 -13.00 5.87 -18.31
C ARG A 64 -11.95 6.30 -17.28
N LYS A 65 -10.70 5.91 -17.47
CA LYS A 65 -9.58 6.39 -16.64
C LYS A 65 -9.39 7.89 -16.91
N PRO A 66 -9.33 8.75 -15.87
CA PRO A 66 -8.92 10.14 -16.05
C PRO A 66 -7.53 10.23 -16.68
N LYS A 67 -7.33 11.21 -17.58
CA LYS A 67 -6.07 11.39 -18.31
C LYS A 67 -4.94 11.82 -17.37
N ASP A 68 -5.24 12.74 -16.46
CA ASP A 68 -4.24 13.40 -15.62
C ASP A 68 -3.81 12.56 -14.41
N ILE A 69 -4.50 11.44 -14.14
CA ILE A 69 -4.15 10.55 -13.03
C ILE A 69 -3.16 9.47 -13.53
N PRO A 70 -1.93 9.44 -12.97
CA PRO A 70 -0.97 8.38 -13.26
C PRO A 70 -1.54 7.01 -12.91
N GLU A 71 -1.40 6.03 -13.80
CA GLU A 71 -2.04 4.73 -13.65
C GLU A 71 -1.52 4.00 -12.39
N GLU A 72 -0.22 4.09 -12.11
CA GLU A 72 0.47 3.49 -10.96
C GLU A 72 -0.07 3.94 -9.59
N LEU A 73 -0.78 5.06 -9.55
CA LEU A 73 -1.42 5.58 -8.34
C LEU A 73 -2.85 5.03 -8.14
N THR A 74 -3.36 4.26 -9.10
CA THR A 74 -4.73 3.75 -9.07
C THR A 74 -4.80 2.32 -8.56
N VAL A 75 -5.86 1.97 -7.84
CA VAL A 75 -6.15 0.59 -7.45
C VAL A 75 -6.16 -0.34 -8.67
N TYR A 76 -6.65 0.14 -9.81
CA TYR A 76 -6.69 -0.59 -11.08
C TYR A 76 -5.31 -1.14 -11.47
N TYR A 77 -4.27 -0.31 -11.41
CA TYR A 77 -2.90 -0.75 -11.73
C TYR A 77 -2.46 -1.96 -10.89
N TRP A 78 -2.78 -1.94 -9.60
CA TRP A 78 -2.33 -2.97 -8.66
C TRP A 78 -3.15 -4.27 -8.72
N ILE A 79 -4.41 -4.24 -9.17
CA ILE A 79 -5.29 -5.43 -9.11
C ILE A 79 -5.83 -5.89 -10.46
N ASN A 80 -5.53 -5.19 -11.57
CA ASN A 80 -6.05 -5.54 -12.89
C ASN A 80 -5.50 -6.88 -13.39
N SER A 81 -6.42 -7.79 -13.72
CA SER A 81 -6.14 -9.17 -14.09
C SER A 81 -5.42 -9.35 -15.42
N LYS A 82 -5.45 -8.36 -16.31
CA LYS A 82 -4.83 -8.47 -17.65
C LYS A 82 -3.30 -8.56 -17.62
N LYS A 83 -2.65 -8.18 -16.51
CA LYS A 83 -1.20 -8.28 -16.32
C LYS A 83 -0.79 -9.46 -15.43
N LEU A 84 -1.74 -10.31 -15.02
CA LEU A 84 -1.50 -11.31 -13.99
C LEU A 84 -1.32 -12.72 -14.58
N PRO A 85 -0.31 -13.48 -14.13
CA PRO A 85 -0.24 -14.92 -14.37
C PRO A 85 -1.54 -15.64 -13.98
N ASN A 86 -1.93 -16.64 -14.78
CA ASN A 86 -3.21 -17.36 -14.63
C ASN A 86 -3.37 -18.09 -13.28
N LYS A 87 -2.27 -18.45 -12.60
CA LYS A 87 -2.28 -19.13 -11.30
C LYS A 87 -1.18 -18.56 -10.41
N ILE A 88 -1.58 -17.89 -9.34
CA ILE A 88 -0.67 -17.36 -8.31
C ILE A 88 -1.23 -17.74 -6.94
N GLN A 89 -0.37 -18.17 -6.04
CA GLN A 89 -0.73 -18.47 -4.67
C GLN A 89 -1.37 -17.24 -3.98
N ASN A 90 -2.35 -17.50 -3.13
CA ASN A 90 -3.19 -16.51 -2.44
C ASN A 90 -4.15 -15.70 -3.35
N GLN A 91 -4.23 -15.99 -4.65
CA GLN A 91 -5.12 -15.28 -5.59
C GLN A 91 -6.61 -15.50 -5.27
N ASN A 92 -6.96 -16.69 -4.78
CA ASN A 92 -8.34 -17.09 -4.45
C ASN A 92 -8.64 -17.02 -2.94
N ASP A 93 -7.63 -16.71 -2.12
CA ASP A 93 -7.74 -16.57 -0.66
C ASP A 93 -8.62 -15.36 -0.35
N THR A 94 -9.92 -15.61 -0.15
CA THR A 94 -10.95 -14.60 0.06
C THR A 94 -11.91 -15.05 1.15
N PHE A 95 -12.38 -14.12 1.97
CA PHE A 95 -13.49 -14.41 2.87
C PHE A 95 -14.78 -14.65 2.07
N LYS A 96 -15.35 -15.84 2.20
CA LYS A 96 -16.62 -16.23 1.58
C LYS A 96 -17.79 -15.62 2.36
N ALA A 97 -18.08 -14.34 2.13
CA ALA A 97 -19.25 -13.66 2.67
C ALA A 97 -20.37 -13.60 1.62
N LYS A 98 -21.64 -13.73 2.04
CA LYS A 98 -22.81 -13.53 1.18
C LYS A 98 -23.58 -12.29 1.65
N SER A 99 -23.71 -11.29 0.79
CA SER A 99 -24.50 -10.09 1.09
C SER A 99 -25.03 -9.44 -0.18
N LYS A 100 -26.32 -9.06 -0.18
CA LYS A 100 -26.91 -8.27 -1.28
C LYS A 100 -26.18 -6.93 -1.49
N LYS A 101 -25.55 -6.40 -0.43
CA LYS A 101 -24.74 -5.15 -0.48
C LYS A 101 -23.59 -5.22 -1.49
N PHE A 102 -23.08 -6.41 -1.80
CA PHE A 102 -22.02 -6.57 -2.80
C PHE A 102 -22.43 -6.16 -4.22
N HIS A 103 -23.73 -6.00 -4.49
CA HIS A 103 -24.24 -5.57 -5.79
C HIS A 103 -24.82 -4.15 -5.77
N SER A 104 -24.97 -3.53 -4.59
CA SER A 104 -25.60 -2.20 -4.46
C SER A 104 -24.64 -1.10 -4.01
N ILE A 105 -23.57 -1.44 -3.28
CA ILE A 105 -22.60 -0.45 -2.79
C ILE A 105 -21.86 0.17 -3.96
N LYS A 106 -21.95 1.50 -4.08
CA LYS A 106 -21.28 2.32 -5.10
C LYS A 106 -19.77 2.10 -5.11
N GLU A 107 -19.18 2.11 -6.28
CA GLU A 107 -17.72 2.08 -6.44
C GLU A 107 -17.13 3.40 -5.90
N GLY A 108 -16.10 3.30 -5.06
CA GLY A 108 -15.53 4.45 -4.34
C GLY A 108 -16.21 4.81 -3.01
N ASP A 109 -17.22 4.07 -2.57
CA ASP A 109 -17.85 4.29 -1.26
C ASP A 109 -16.95 3.77 -0.13
N THR A 110 -16.01 4.60 0.31
CA THR A 110 -15.02 4.27 1.35
C THR A 110 -15.31 4.94 2.70
N LYS A 111 -16.38 5.74 2.80
CA LYS A 111 -16.73 6.53 4.00
C LYS A 111 -17.41 5.71 5.10
N ARG A 112 -17.94 4.53 4.77
CA ARG A 112 -18.68 3.67 5.71
C ARG A 112 -17.76 2.97 6.71
N LYS A 113 -18.30 2.57 7.86
CA LYS A 113 -17.60 1.69 8.82
C LYS A 113 -17.29 0.31 8.21
N SER A 114 -18.25 -0.24 7.45
CA SER A 114 -18.18 -1.54 6.79
C SER A 114 -18.58 -1.45 5.31
N PHE A 115 -18.28 -2.50 4.54
CA PHE A 115 -18.52 -2.61 3.10
C PHE A 115 -17.85 -1.50 2.28
N LYS A 116 -16.70 -1.00 2.74
CA LYS A 116 -15.92 0.00 1.99
C LYS A 116 -15.55 -0.56 0.62
N ARG A 117 -16.00 0.08 -0.46
CA ARG A 117 -15.67 -0.32 -1.84
C ARG A 117 -14.65 0.62 -2.44
N LEU A 118 -13.56 0.05 -2.93
CA LEU A 118 -12.52 0.81 -3.62
C LEU A 118 -13.07 1.42 -4.92
N HIS A 119 -12.48 2.54 -5.37
CA HIS A 119 -12.66 3.03 -6.73
C HIS A 119 -11.46 2.62 -7.57
N ARG A 120 -11.68 2.08 -8.77
CA ARG A 120 -10.60 1.52 -9.59
C ARG A 120 -9.56 2.57 -9.99
N TYR A 121 -9.99 3.80 -10.29
CA TYR A 121 -9.11 4.91 -10.68
C TYR A 121 -8.79 5.88 -9.53
N ARG A 122 -8.86 5.40 -8.29
CA ARG A 122 -8.44 6.15 -7.10
C ARG A 122 -7.35 5.40 -6.37
N PHE A 123 -6.58 6.12 -5.55
CA PHE A 123 -5.74 5.51 -4.54
C PHE A 123 -6.53 4.62 -3.58
N SER A 124 -5.86 3.64 -2.96
CA SER A 124 -6.51 2.78 -1.98
C SER A 124 -6.58 3.49 -0.62
N PRO A 125 -7.68 3.39 0.13
CA PRO A 125 -7.61 3.55 1.58
C PRO A 125 -6.63 2.53 2.17
N THR A 126 -6.19 2.80 3.39
CA THR A 126 -5.28 1.92 4.13
C THR A 126 -5.78 0.49 4.16
N VAL A 127 -4.93 -0.43 3.72
CA VAL A 127 -5.13 -1.87 3.86
C VAL A 127 -4.93 -2.20 5.34
N CYS A 128 -6.01 -2.12 6.10
CA CYS A 128 -6.04 -2.45 7.52
C CYS A 128 -7.33 -3.22 7.77
N TYR A 129 -7.21 -4.53 7.96
CA TYR A 129 -8.35 -5.42 8.07
C TYR A 129 -8.41 -6.03 9.46
N GLY A 130 -9.62 -6.03 10.03
CA GLY A 130 -9.96 -6.66 11.29
C GLY A 130 -11.40 -7.16 11.22
N HIS A 131 -11.76 -8.11 12.09
CA HIS A 131 -13.12 -8.69 12.13
C HIS A 131 -13.63 -9.20 10.76
N ASN A 132 -12.74 -9.77 9.95
CA ASN A 132 -13.03 -10.24 8.58
C ASN A 132 -13.56 -9.14 7.63
N GLU A 133 -13.36 -7.87 7.98
CA GLU A 133 -13.85 -6.71 7.24
C GLU A 133 -12.80 -6.23 6.22
N VAL A 134 -12.72 -6.97 5.11
CA VAL A 134 -11.86 -6.62 3.97
C VAL A 134 -12.62 -5.72 2.98
N HIS A 135 -11.94 -4.76 2.37
CA HIS A 135 -12.53 -3.90 1.33
C HIS A 135 -13.19 -4.70 0.21
N LEU A 136 -14.27 -4.14 -0.36
CA LEU A 136 -14.89 -4.69 -1.56
C LEU A 136 -14.05 -4.34 -2.78
N HIS A 137 -13.92 -5.33 -3.66
CA HIS A 137 -13.30 -5.16 -4.96
C HIS A 137 -14.07 -4.11 -5.78
N PRO A 138 -13.43 -3.20 -6.54
CA PRO A 138 -14.16 -2.10 -7.17
C PRO A 138 -15.27 -2.57 -8.12
N TRP A 139 -14.99 -3.58 -8.96
CA TRP A 139 -15.94 -4.08 -9.97
C TRP A 139 -16.45 -5.50 -9.78
N LYS A 140 -16.00 -6.24 -8.76
CA LYS A 140 -16.45 -7.62 -8.51
C LYS A 140 -17.35 -7.64 -7.27
N PRO A 141 -18.38 -8.50 -7.21
CA PRO A 141 -19.29 -8.56 -6.08
C PRO A 141 -18.69 -9.41 -4.94
N ARG A 142 -17.46 -9.10 -4.54
CA ARG A 142 -16.73 -9.80 -3.46
C ARG A 142 -15.76 -8.86 -2.74
N ARG A 143 -15.27 -9.32 -1.59
CA ARG A 143 -14.10 -8.72 -0.94
C ARG A 143 -12.83 -8.95 -1.78
N LEU A 144 -11.79 -8.15 -1.52
CA LEU A 144 -10.47 -8.38 -2.10
C LEU A 144 -9.93 -9.75 -1.65
N SER A 145 -9.10 -10.36 -2.50
CA SER A 145 -8.28 -11.49 -2.10
C SER A 145 -7.03 -11.05 -1.35
N VAL A 146 -6.40 -11.98 -0.63
CA VAL A 146 -5.10 -11.77 0.01
C VAL A 146 -4.09 -11.25 -1.00
N ARG A 147 -4.00 -11.87 -2.18
CA ARG A 147 -3.10 -11.41 -3.26
C ARG A 147 -3.40 -9.98 -3.73
N GLU A 148 -4.66 -9.63 -3.91
CA GLU A 148 -5.03 -8.27 -4.31
C GLU A 148 -4.63 -7.24 -3.23
N ALA A 149 -4.82 -7.57 -1.96
CA ALA A 149 -4.36 -6.74 -0.84
C ALA A 149 -2.82 -6.64 -0.78
N MET A 150 -2.11 -7.74 -1.03
CA MET A 150 -0.64 -7.76 -1.12
C MET A 150 -0.12 -6.83 -2.23
N ARG A 151 -0.75 -6.86 -3.42
CA ARG A 151 -0.38 -5.95 -4.52
C ARG A 151 -0.66 -4.50 -4.18
N ILE A 152 -1.74 -4.18 -3.49
CA ILE A 152 -2.00 -2.82 -2.97
C ILE A 152 -0.96 -2.38 -1.92
N GLN A 153 -0.23 -3.31 -1.29
CA GLN A 153 0.95 -3.01 -0.47
C GLN A 153 2.26 -2.95 -1.29
N GLY A 154 2.20 -3.19 -2.59
CA GLY A 154 3.35 -3.26 -3.49
C GLY A 154 4.20 -4.53 -3.30
N ILE A 155 3.65 -5.56 -2.67
CA ILE A 155 4.32 -6.85 -2.49
C ILE A 155 4.39 -7.57 -3.86
N PRO A 156 5.57 -8.04 -4.29
CA PRO A 156 5.73 -8.72 -5.57
C PRO A 156 4.98 -10.06 -5.59
N ASP A 157 4.57 -10.49 -6.78
CA ASP A 157 3.85 -11.76 -6.95
C ASP A 157 4.71 -13.00 -6.61
N THR A 158 6.03 -12.86 -6.63
CA THR A 158 6.99 -13.88 -6.18
C THR A 158 6.95 -14.14 -4.67
N TYR A 159 6.47 -13.17 -3.88
CA TYR A 159 6.29 -13.36 -2.44
C TYR A 159 4.90 -13.97 -2.19
N VAL A 160 4.87 -15.14 -1.58
CA VAL A 160 3.64 -15.91 -1.29
C VAL A 160 3.51 -16.15 0.21
N LEU A 161 2.27 -16.20 0.69
CA LEU A 161 1.98 -16.54 2.08
C LEU A 161 1.65 -18.03 2.19
N PRO A 162 2.08 -18.72 3.28
CA PRO A 162 1.89 -20.15 3.46
C PRO A 162 0.44 -20.59 3.24
N GLU A 163 0.22 -21.73 2.58
CA GLU A 163 -1.14 -22.17 2.22
C GLU A 163 -1.95 -22.60 3.45
N ASP A 164 -1.29 -23.24 4.40
CA ASP A 164 -1.78 -23.70 5.70
C ASP A 164 -2.13 -22.55 6.67
N ALA A 165 -1.61 -21.34 6.44
CA ALA A 165 -1.95 -20.18 7.25
C ALA A 165 -3.43 -19.75 7.05
N THR A 166 -4.09 -19.43 8.17
CA THR A 166 -5.50 -18.97 8.16
C THR A 166 -5.66 -17.67 7.36
N LEU A 167 -6.84 -17.45 6.77
CA LEU A 167 -7.15 -16.21 6.06
C LEU A 167 -6.98 -14.96 6.95
N SER A 168 -7.38 -15.05 8.22
CA SER A 168 -7.22 -13.96 9.18
C SER A 168 -5.74 -13.64 9.43
N SER A 169 -4.89 -14.65 9.61
CA SER A 169 -3.44 -14.48 9.76
C SER A 169 -2.82 -13.86 8.52
N LYS A 170 -3.20 -14.33 7.32
CA LYS A 170 -2.73 -13.78 6.04
C LYS A 170 -3.06 -12.29 5.92
N PHE A 171 -4.31 -11.90 6.16
CA PHE A 171 -4.70 -10.49 6.11
C PHE A 171 -4.08 -9.64 7.23
N ALA A 172 -3.83 -10.20 8.42
CA ALA A 172 -3.13 -9.51 9.49
C ALA A 172 -1.68 -9.18 9.10
N ILE A 173 -0.95 -10.13 8.52
CA ILE A 173 0.42 -9.91 8.00
C ILE A 173 0.42 -8.79 6.96
N VAL A 174 -0.51 -8.83 5.99
CA VAL A 174 -0.61 -7.81 4.94
C VAL A 174 -1.00 -6.43 5.50
N SER A 175 -1.85 -6.39 6.54
CA SER A 175 -2.32 -5.15 7.16
C SER A 175 -1.25 -4.47 8.01
N ASN A 176 -0.44 -5.27 8.72
CA ASN A 176 0.64 -4.79 9.59
C ASN A 176 1.90 -4.44 8.80
N GLY A 177 2.04 -4.97 7.58
CA GLY A 177 3.16 -4.69 6.70
C GLY A 177 3.30 -3.20 6.33
N VAL A 178 4.56 -2.76 6.20
CA VAL A 178 4.89 -1.48 5.58
C VAL A 178 4.86 -1.66 4.06
N PRO A 179 4.29 -0.71 3.29
CA PRO A 179 4.30 -0.80 1.84
C PRO A 179 5.73 -0.97 1.31
N VAL A 180 5.94 -1.98 0.46
CA VAL A 180 7.27 -2.36 -0.04
C VAL A 180 7.98 -1.20 -0.75
N PRO A 181 7.32 -0.39 -1.60
CA PRO A 181 7.99 0.73 -2.25
C PRO A 181 8.44 1.81 -1.26
N LEU A 182 7.77 1.98 -0.12
CA LEU A 182 8.20 2.91 0.93
C LEU A 182 9.44 2.35 1.64
N ALA A 183 9.38 1.10 2.09
CA ALA A 183 10.48 0.43 2.76
C ALA A 183 11.76 0.42 1.90
N GLN A 184 11.62 0.15 0.60
CA GLN A 184 12.74 0.13 -0.35
C GLN A 184 13.45 1.48 -0.44
N GLN A 185 12.70 2.60 -0.46
CA GLN A 185 13.29 3.94 -0.57
C GLN A 185 14.02 4.35 0.71
N VAL A 186 13.48 3.99 1.87
CA VAL A 186 14.15 4.15 3.16
C VAL A 186 15.44 3.34 3.20
N ALA A 187 15.38 2.06 2.80
CA ALA A 187 16.54 1.18 2.75
C ALA A 187 17.65 1.72 1.83
N LYS A 188 17.32 2.23 0.63
CA LYS A 188 18.29 2.83 -0.30
C LYS A 188 19.03 4.03 0.31
N LYS A 189 18.33 4.91 1.03
CA LYS A 189 18.97 6.06 1.70
C LYS A 189 19.86 5.63 2.85
N LEU A 190 19.41 4.68 3.67
CA LEU A 190 20.21 4.11 4.76
C LEU A 190 21.47 3.43 4.22
N TYR A 191 21.34 2.63 3.16
CA TYR A 191 22.46 1.96 2.53
C TYR A 191 23.52 2.96 2.04
N THR A 192 23.08 4.01 1.34
CA THR A 192 23.96 5.10 0.89
C THR A 192 24.65 5.79 2.07
N PHE A 193 23.92 6.01 3.16
CA PHE A 193 24.47 6.60 4.38
C PHE A 193 25.50 5.69 5.06
N PHE A 194 25.24 4.39 5.13
CA PHE A 194 26.15 3.41 5.72
C PHE A 194 27.42 3.19 4.90
N LYS A 195 27.35 3.30 3.57
CA LYS A 195 28.52 3.30 2.70
C LYS A 195 29.51 4.41 3.04
N LYS A 196 29.04 5.61 3.40
CA LYS A 196 29.93 6.72 3.83
C LYS A 196 30.79 6.35 5.03
N GLY A 197 30.24 5.56 5.95
CA GLY A 197 30.94 5.08 7.14
C GLY A 197 31.69 3.75 6.94
N ARG A 198 31.74 3.22 5.72
CA ARG A 198 32.32 1.89 5.39
C ARG A 198 31.79 0.77 6.30
N ILE A 199 30.50 0.81 6.61
CA ILE A 199 29.82 -0.21 7.45
C ILE A 199 29.32 -1.38 6.58
N VAL A 200 28.95 -1.07 5.34
CA VAL A 200 28.46 -1.99 4.28
C VAL A 200 29.06 -1.59 2.94
#